data_AF-A0A1B8ZBS3-F1
#
_entry.id   AF-A0A1B8ZBS3-F1
#
_cell.length_a   1.000
_cell.length_b   1.000
_cell.length_c   1.000
_cell.angle_alpha   90.00
_cell.angle_beta   90.00
_cell.angle_gamma   90.00
#
_symmetry.space_group_name_H-M   'P 1'
#
loop_
_entity.id
_entity.type
_entity.pdbx_description
1 polymer ?
#
loop_
_entity_poly.entity_id
_entity_poly.type
_entity_poly.pdbx_seq_one_letter_code
_entity_poly.pdbx_strand_id
1 'polypeptide(L)'
;MKTYQASEQLAQILIKNGFVEVTDTKYPQHFKQINAYGYEPEKSQRAFRINTKDLIIFDHITIKFVHKGYGCNGANMRNELSENELKSAIAFFKLPFQTRNAIMRTGAAIPSLHNEYKYIQENPSYNKPRNQYIIKAFSDVTL
;
A
#
# COMPACT_ATOMS: atom_id res chain seq x y z
N MET A 1 -6.06 -5.74 -18.39
CA MET A 1 -6.17 -5.57 -16.92
C MET A 1 -5.84 -4.13 -16.60
N LYS A 2 -6.54 -3.51 -15.65
CA LYS A 2 -6.26 -2.13 -15.22
C LYS A 2 -4.97 -2.11 -14.39
N THR A 3 -4.07 -1.18 -14.72
CA THR A 3 -2.86 -0.89 -13.95
C THR A 3 -3.00 0.47 -13.28
N TYR A 4 -2.26 0.67 -12.19
CA TYR A 4 -2.25 1.88 -11.39
C TYR A 4 -0.84 2.39 -11.25
N GLN A 5 -0.63 3.66 -11.56
CA GLN A 5 0.64 4.36 -11.38
C GLN A 5 0.48 5.44 -10.31
N ALA A 6 1.60 6.01 -9.85
CA ALA A 6 1.59 7.23 -9.04
C ALA A 6 0.78 8.29 -9.80
N SER A 7 -0.36 8.70 -9.23
CA SER A 7 -1.35 9.57 -9.89
C SER A 7 -2.34 10.12 -8.88
N GLU A 8 -3.10 11.15 -9.27
CA GLU A 8 -4.21 11.66 -8.45
C GLU A 8 -5.28 10.59 -8.23
N GLN A 9 -5.58 9.77 -9.25
CA GLN A 9 -6.51 8.65 -9.11
C GLN A 9 -6.07 7.68 -8.01
N LEU A 10 -4.79 7.29 -8.00
CA LEU A 10 -4.29 6.38 -6.97
C LEU A 10 -4.31 7.03 -5.59
N ALA A 11 -3.98 8.32 -5.47
CA ALA A 11 -4.08 9.06 -4.21
C ALA A 11 -5.51 9.02 -3.64
N GLN A 12 -6.52 9.28 -4.47
CA GLN A 12 -7.92 9.24 -4.06
C GLN A 12 -8.36 7.84 -3.62
N ILE A 13 -7.90 6.78 -4.29
CA ILE A 13 -8.15 5.39 -3.86
C ILE A 13 -7.55 5.15 -2.47
N LEU A 14 -6.33 5.59 -2.20
CA LEU A 14 -5.71 5.43 -0.89
C LEU A 14 -6.52 6.17 0.19
N ILE A 15 -6.92 7.42 -0.07
CA ILE A 15 -7.74 8.23 0.85
C ILE A 15 -9.07 7.52 1.15
N LYS A 16 -9.76 7.03 0.11
CA LYS A 16 -11.01 6.26 0.25
C LYS A 16 -10.85 5.00 1.11
N ASN A 17 -9.65 4.43 1.17
CA ASN A 17 -9.34 3.27 2.01
C ASN A 17 -8.83 3.62 3.42
N GLY A 18 -8.94 4.89 3.82
CA GLY A 18 -8.61 5.34 5.17
C GLY A 18 -7.15 5.75 5.36
N PHE A 19 -6.38 5.91 4.27
CA PHE A 19 -5.07 6.54 4.37
C PHE A 19 -5.22 8.06 4.49
N VAL A 20 -4.35 8.66 5.28
CA VAL A 20 -4.26 10.11 5.48
C VAL A 20 -3.03 10.61 4.74
N GLU A 21 -3.22 11.60 3.87
CA GLU A 21 -2.10 12.26 3.22
C GLU A 21 -1.26 13.02 4.26
N VAL A 22 0.05 12.87 4.19
CA VAL A 22 1.05 13.51 5.06
C VAL A 22 2.19 14.12 4.25
N THR A 23 1.91 14.47 2.99
CA THR A 23 2.86 15.12 2.09
C THR A 23 3.32 16.47 2.66
N ASP A 24 2.44 17.22 3.32
CA ASP A 24 2.74 18.49 3.99
C ASP A 24 3.84 18.38 5.05
N THR A 25 3.81 17.31 5.84
CA THR A 25 4.79 17.08 6.91
C THR A 25 6.06 16.41 6.40
N LYS A 26 5.95 15.48 5.45
CA LYS A 26 7.09 14.69 4.96
C LYS A 26 7.85 15.38 3.83
N TYR A 27 7.14 16.11 2.98
CA TYR A 27 7.61 16.76 1.75
C TYR A 27 7.00 18.15 1.57
N PRO A 28 7.22 19.10 2.52
CA PRO A 28 6.51 20.38 2.55
C PRO A 28 6.65 21.21 1.27
N GLN A 29 7.78 21.12 0.57
CA GLN A 29 7.99 21.82 -0.70
C GLN A 29 7.15 21.22 -1.83
N HIS A 30 7.07 19.88 -1.92
CA HIS A 30 6.23 19.20 -2.89
C HIS A 30 4.74 19.42 -2.60
N PHE A 31 4.33 19.46 -1.33
CA PHE A 31 2.96 19.82 -0.97
C PHE A 31 2.56 21.22 -1.47
N LYS A 32 3.44 22.22 -1.29
CA LYS A 32 3.22 23.57 -1.82
C LYS A 32 3.13 23.58 -3.35
N GLN A 33 4.00 22.84 -4.03
CA GLN A 33 3.97 22.70 -5.50
C GLN A 33 2.66 22.06 -5.97
N ILE A 34 2.21 20.99 -5.33
CA ILE A 34 0.97 20.28 -5.67
C ILE A 34 -0.24 21.19 -5.49
N ASN A 35 -0.30 21.96 -4.40
CA ASN A 35 -1.41 22.90 -4.18
C ASN A 35 -1.43 24.05 -5.20
N ALA A 36 -0.27 24.48 -5.70
CA ALA A 36 -0.18 25.58 -6.64
C ALA A 36 -0.43 25.14 -8.10
N TYR A 37 0.00 23.94 -8.48
CA TYR A 37 0.09 23.53 -9.89
C TYR A 37 -0.59 22.19 -10.20
N GLY A 38 -1.10 21.49 -9.18
CA GLY A 38 -1.60 20.12 -9.31
C GLY A 38 -0.49 19.07 -9.13
N TYR A 39 -0.91 17.81 -9.02
CA TYR A 39 0.02 16.70 -8.81
C TYR A 39 0.59 16.17 -10.12
N GLU A 40 1.92 16.26 -10.26
CA GLU A 40 2.68 15.67 -11.36
C GLU A 40 3.68 14.64 -10.82
N PRO A 41 3.51 13.33 -11.11
CA PRO A 41 4.37 12.27 -10.57
C PRO A 41 5.85 12.41 -10.93
N GLU A 42 6.21 13.01 -12.06
CA GLU A 42 7.62 13.18 -12.44
C GLU A 42 8.32 14.30 -11.67
N LYS A 43 7.56 15.21 -11.05
CA LYS A 43 8.09 16.43 -10.42
C LYS A 43 7.91 16.48 -8.92
N SER A 44 7.01 15.66 -8.38
CA SER A 44 6.59 15.78 -6.99
C SER A 44 6.40 14.44 -6.31
N GLN A 45 6.75 14.43 -5.02
CA GLN A 45 6.54 13.29 -4.14
C GLN A 45 5.26 13.46 -3.32
N ARG A 46 4.60 12.35 -3.00
CA ARG A 46 3.47 12.30 -2.06
C ARG A 46 3.64 11.18 -1.04
N ALA A 47 3.05 11.35 0.14
CA ALA A 47 3.09 10.34 1.18
C ALA A 47 1.73 10.17 1.84
N PHE A 48 1.36 8.91 2.06
CA PHE A 48 0.10 8.52 2.68
C PHE A 48 0.38 7.59 3.85
N ARG A 49 -0.20 7.87 5.01
CA ARG A 49 -0.08 7.04 6.22
C ARG A 49 -1.40 6.40 6.56
N ILE A 50 -1.38 5.19 7.10
CA ILE A 50 -2.57 4.58 7.74
C ILE A 50 -2.44 4.48 9.26
N ASN A 51 -1.21 4.57 9.76
CA ASN A 51 -0.85 4.58 11.16
C ASN A 51 0.50 5.32 11.33
N THR A 52 1.05 5.34 12.54
CA THR A 52 2.24 6.14 12.85
C THR A 52 3.52 5.69 12.13
N LYS A 53 3.61 4.45 11.63
CA LYS A 53 4.86 3.89 11.09
C LYS A 53 4.76 3.35 9.67
N ASP A 54 3.56 3.11 9.17
CA ASP A 54 3.34 2.51 7.85
C ASP A 54 2.94 3.57 6.83
N LEU A 55 3.65 3.59 5.69
CA LEU A 55 3.51 4.60 4.65
C LEU A 55 3.41 3.95 3.27
N ILE A 56 2.63 4.58 2.40
CA ILE A 56 2.74 4.45 0.95
C ILE A 56 3.29 5.77 0.43
N ILE A 57 4.42 5.72 -0.26
CA ILE A 57 5.10 6.90 -0.77
C ILE A 57 5.10 6.83 -2.29
N PHE A 58 4.65 7.91 -2.93
CA PHE A 58 4.92 8.16 -4.34
C PHE A 58 6.23 8.92 -4.39
N ASP A 59 7.33 8.18 -4.54
CA ASP A 59 8.63 8.75 -4.82
C ASP A 59 8.75 8.96 -6.33
N HIS A 60 8.22 10.09 -6.76
CA HIS A 60 7.99 10.39 -8.15
C HIS A 60 7.12 9.30 -8.82
N ILE A 61 7.60 8.69 -9.90
CA ILE A 61 6.93 7.58 -10.61
C ILE A 61 6.98 6.26 -9.82
N THR A 62 7.84 6.15 -8.80
CA THR A 62 7.99 4.92 -8.02
C THR A 62 7.09 4.92 -6.78
N ILE A 63 6.27 3.90 -6.64
CA ILE A 63 5.45 3.64 -5.46
C ILE A 63 6.23 2.76 -4.49
N LYS A 64 6.38 3.21 -3.24
CA LYS A 64 7.12 2.51 -2.17
C LYS A 64 6.17 2.12 -1.04
N PHE A 65 6.19 0.86 -0.64
CA PHE A 65 5.44 0.35 0.52
C PHE A 65 6.36 0.20 1.73
N VAL A 66 6.22 1.12 2.70
CA VAL A 66 7.10 1.19 3.88
C VAL A 66 6.38 0.63 5.08
N HIS A 67 6.94 -0.42 5.68
CA HIS A 67 6.49 -0.98 6.95
C HIS A 67 7.48 -0.66 8.07
N LYS A 68 6.98 -0.23 9.23
CA LYS A 68 7.78 0.16 10.43
C LYS A 68 8.71 1.36 10.26
N GLY A 69 8.66 2.10 9.15
CA GLY A 69 9.47 3.31 8.96
C GLY A 69 10.98 3.07 8.74
N TYR A 70 11.47 1.83 8.70
CA TYR A 70 12.90 1.50 8.50
C TYR A 70 13.34 1.52 7.03
N GLY A 71 12.68 2.31 6.18
CA GLY A 71 12.91 2.32 4.74
C GLY A 71 12.11 1.27 3.97
N CYS A 72 12.41 1.12 2.67
CA CYS A 72 11.69 0.27 1.74
C CYS A 72 12.66 -0.62 0.97
N ASN A 73 12.47 -1.93 1.00
CA ASN A 73 13.17 -2.87 0.12
C ASN A 73 12.68 -2.68 -1.33
N GLY A 74 13.55 -2.87 -2.33
CA GLY A 74 13.19 -2.89 -3.75
C GLY A 74 12.04 -3.85 -4.09
N ALA A 75 11.92 -4.97 -3.38
CA ALA A 75 10.79 -5.90 -3.56
C ALA A 75 9.42 -5.24 -3.27
N ASN A 76 9.40 -4.19 -2.46
CA ASN A 76 8.24 -3.36 -2.10
C ASN A 76 8.16 -2.05 -2.89
N MET A 77 8.87 -1.96 -4.02
CA MET A 77 8.79 -0.83 -4.95
C MET A 77 8.14 -1.25 -6.26
N ARG A 78 7.33 -0.37 -6.85
CA ARG A 78 6.64 -0.59 -8.13
C ARG A 78 6.49 0.73 -8.88
N ASN A 79 6.70 0.73 -10.18
CA ASN A 79 6.29 1.88 -11.02
C ASN A 79 4.82 1.74 -11.44
N GLU A 80 4.36 0.51 -11.59
CA GLU A 80 2.96 0.18 -11.89
C GLU A 80 2.49 -0.94 -10.97
N LEU A 81 1.22 -0.88 -10.59
CA LEU A 81 0.54 -1.89 -9.80
C LEU A 81 -0.58 -2.49 -10.63
N SER A 82 -0.63 -3.82 -10.68
CA SER A 82 -1.87 -4.50 -11.03
C SER A 82 -2.94 -4.26 -9.97
N GLU A 83 -4.20 -4.48 -10.32
CA GLU A 83 -5.31 -4.41 -9.35
C GLU A 83 -5.09 -5.28 -8.11
N ASN A 84 -4.53 -6.48 -8.29
CA ASN A 84 -4.24 -7.42 -7.20
C ASN A 84 -3.10 -6.92 -6.30
N GLU A 85 -2.07 -6.31 -6.87
CA GLU A 85 -0.98 -5.72 -6.10
C GLU A 85 -1.45 -4.50 -5.30
N LEU A 86 -2.31 -3.66 -5.88
CA LEU A 86 -2.91 -2.53 -5.17
C LEU A 86 -3.80 -3.02 -4.01
N LYS A 87 -4.67 -4.00 -4.26
CA LYS A 87 -5.47 -4.64 -3.19
C LYS A 87 -4.57 -5.24 -2.11
N SER A 88 -3.49 -5.91 -2.50
CA SER A 88 -2.52 -6.49 -1.57
C SER A 88 -1.90 -5.44 -0.66
N ALA A 89 -1.45 -4.31 -1.22
CA ALA A 89 -0.86 -3.23 -0.45
C ALA A 89 -1.85 -2.63 0.55
N ILE A 90 -3.06 -2.28 0.09
CA ILE A 90 -4.10 -1.71 0.96
C ILE A 90 -4.51 -2.70 2.06
N ALA A 91 -4.79 -3.95 1.69
CA ALA A 91 -5.18 -5.00 2.62
C ALA A 91 -4.08 -5.25 3.65
N PHE A 92 -2.82 -5.35 3.22
CA PHE A 92 -1.68 -5.54 4.10
C PHE A 92 -1.65 -4.50 5.22
N PHE A 93 -1.79 -3.21 4.88
CA PHE A 93 -1.74 -2.14 5.88
C PHE A 93 -2.96 -2.08 6.81
N LYS A 94 -4.08 -2.71 6.44
CA LYS A 94 -5.27 -2.90 7.30
C LYS A 94 -5.15 -4.10 8.25
N LEU A 95 -4.23 -5.04 8.02
CA LEU A 95 -4.03 -6.20 8.89
C LEU A 95 -3.58 -5.80 10.31
N PRO A 96 -3.87 -6.59 11.36
CA PRO A 96 -3.25 -6.38 12.68
C PRO A 96 -1.72 -6.35 12.60
N PHE A 97 -1.09 -5.53 13.45
CA PHE A 97 0.37 -5.35 13.44
C PHE A 97 1.14 -6.67 13.60
N GLN A 98 0.66 -7.57 14.46
CA GLN A 98 1.26 -8.89 14.67
C GLN A 98 1.21 -9.74 13.38
N THR A 99 0.12 -9.68 12.63
CA THR A 99 -0.05 -10.37 11.36
C THR A 99 0.89 -9.82 10.29
N ARG A 100 0.98 -8.48 10.16
CA ARG A 100 1.94 -7.83 9.24
C ARG A 100 3.37 -8.26 9.56
N ASN A 101 3.76 -8.28 10.83
CA ASN A 101 5.07 -8.75 11.26
C ASN A 101 5.34 -10.21 10.93
N ALA A 102 4.34 -11.08 11.10
CA ALA A 102 4.48 -12.50 10.77
C ALA A 102 4.70 -12.69 9.27
N ILE A 103 3.98 -11.95 8.42
CA ILE A 103 4.14 -11.95 6.97
C ILE A 103 5.52 -11.42 6.59
N MET A 104 5.92 -10.25 7.09
CA MET A 104 7.22 -9.67 6.72
C MET A 104 8.42 -10.51 7.16
N ARG A 105 8.29 -11.33 8.21
CA ARG A 105 9.35 -12.27 8.64
C ARG A 105 9.60 -13.41 7.64
N THR A 106 8.66 -13.70 6.73
CA THR A 106 8.89 -14.70 5.69
C THR A 106 9.70 -14.14 4.51
N GLY A 107 9.96 -12.84 4.49
CA GLY A 107 10.58 -12.15 3.35
C GLY A 107 9.59 -11.86 2.21
N ALA A 108 8.30 -12.14 2.38
CA ALA A 108 7.28 -11.83 1.38
C ALA A 108 7.20 -10.31 1.10
N ALA A 109 7.01 -9.97 -0.18
CA ALA A 109 6.74 -8.61 -0.58
C ALA A 109 5.28 -8.25 -0.29
N ILE A 110 5.02 -7.01 0.13
CA ILE A 110 3.67 -6.50 0.38
C ILE A 110 2.76 -6.66 -0.85
N PRO A 111 3.19 -6.32 -2.08
CA PRO A 111 2.36 -6.46 -3.27
C PRO A 111 1.96 -7.91 -3.60
N SER A 112 2.67 -8.91 -3.07
CA SER A 112 2.39 -10.32 -3.36
C SER A 112 1.40 -10.98 -2.40
N LEU A 113 0.80 -10.24 -1.46
CA LEU A 113 -0.13 -10.79 -0.47
C LEU A 113 -1.34 -11.49 -1.12
N HIS A 114 -1.78 -11.06 -2.30
CA HIS A 114 -2.85 -11.70 -3.07
C HIS A 114 -2.59 -13.18 -3.36
N ASN A 115 -1.33 -13.62 -3.41
CA ASN A 115 -0.99 -15.04 -3.58
C ASN A 115 -1.39 -15.86 -2.34
N GLU A 116 -1.14 -15.35 -1.13
CA GLU A 116 -1.59 -16.01 0.11
C GLU A 116 -3.11 -15.97 0.22
N TYR A 117 -3.75 -14.85 -0.15
CA TYR A 117 -5.21 -14.76 -0.21
C TYR A 117 -5.82 -15.80 -1.16
N LYS A 118 -5.32 -15.89 -2.40
CA LYS A 118 -5.74 -16.89 -3.38
C LYS A 118 -5.56 -18.32 -2.85
N TYR A 119 -4.39 -18.61 -2.28
CA TYR A 119 -4.11 -19.93 -1.69
C TYR A 119 -5.11 -20.29 -0.58
N ILE A 120 -5.46 -19.34 0.29
CA ILE A 120 -6.47 -19.53 1.35
C ILE A 120 -7.84 -19.86 0.73
N GLN A 121 -8.24 -19.16 -0.34
CA GLN A 121 -9.52 -19.42 -1.01
C GLN A 121 -9.57 -20.80 -1.68
N GLU A 122 -8.47 -21.22 -2.31
CA GLU A 122 -8.36 -22.50 -2.99
C GLU A 122 -8.21 -23.68 -2.02
N ASN A 123 -7.78 -23.42 -0.77
CA ASN A 123 -7.52 -24.44 0.25
C ASN A 123 -8.27 -24.13 1.57
N PRO A 124 -9.61 -24.24 1.63
CA PRO A 124 -10.39 -23.87 2.82
C PRO A 124 -10.02 -24.64 4.09
N SER A 125 -9.46 -25.85 3.95
CA SER A 125 -8.97 -26.68 5.05
C SER A 125 -7.69 -26.14 5.68
N TYR A 126 -6.95 -25.26 4.99
CA TYR A 126 -5.80 -24.53 5.53
C TYR A 126 -6.30 -23.40 6.45
N ASN A 127 -6.69 -23.76 7.68
CA ASN A 127 -7.29 -22.85 8.63
C ASN A 127 -6.27 -22.34 9.66
N LYS A 128 -5.51 -21.30 9.30
CA LYS A 128 -4.69 -20.55 10.28
C LYS A 128 -5.51 -19.38 10.83
N PRO A 129 -5.40 -19.04 12.14
CA PRO A 129 -6.13 -17.91 12.72
C PRO A 129 -5.95 -16.59 11.96
N ARG A 130 -4.78 -16.37 11.34
CA ARG A 130 -4.51 -15.16 10.55
C ARG A 130 -5.29 -15.06 9.25
N ASN A 131 -5.79 -16.16 8.71
CA ASN A 131 -6.44 -16.21 7.40
C ASN A 131 -7.74 -15.40 7.41
N GLN A 132 -8.46 -15.39 8.54
CA GLN A 132 -9.66 -14.58 8.73
C GLN A 132 -9.36 -13.07 8.60
N TYR A 133 -8.22 -12.61 9.14
CA TYR A 133 -7.79 -11.22 8.98
C TYR A 133 -7.43 -10.89 7.54
N ILE A 134 -6.77 -11.81 6.82
CA ILE A 134 -6.41 -11.62 5.41
C ILE A 134 -7.69 -11.54 4.56
N ILE A 135 -8.61 -12.48 4.70
CA ILE A 135 -9.88 -12.49 3.96
C ILE A 135 -10.64 -11.19 4.20
N LYS A 136 -10.81 -10.80 5.46
CA LYS A 136 -11.49 -9.55 5.83
C LYS A 136 -10.79 -8.32 5.25
N ALA A 137 -9.46 -8.25 5.36
CA ALA A 137 -8.72 -7.10 4.85
C ALA A 137 -8.87 -6.93 3.33
N PHE A 138 -8.97 -8.03 2.57
CA PHE A 138 -9.24 -8.00 1.13
C PHE A 138 -10.69 -7.62 0.80
N SER A 139 -11.68 -8.09 1.57
CA SER A 139 -13.09 -7.70 1.36
C SER A 139 -13.33 -6.21 1.61
N ASP A 140 -12.57 -5.62 2.52
CA ASP A 140 -12.72 -4.22 2.93
C ASP A 140 -11.96 -3.25 2.00
N VAL A 141 -11.31 -3.72 0.92
CA VAL A 141 -10.64 -2.84 -0.05
C VAL A 141 -11.64 -2.31 -1.07
N THR A 142 -11.66 -1.00 -1.27
CA THR A 142 -12.46 -0.36 -2.32
C THR A 142 -11.57 0.31 -3.36
N LEU A 143 -11.71 -0.06 -4.65
CA LEU A 143 -10.99 0.59 -5.74
C LEU A 143 -11.85 1.60 -6.51
#